data_AF-N8XQ43-F1
#
_entry.id   AF-N8XQ43-F1
#
_cell.length_a   1.000
_cell.length_b   1.000
_cell.length_c   1.000
_cell.angle_alpha   90.00
_cell.angle_beta   90.00
_cell.angle_gamma   90.00
#
_symmetry.space_group_name_H-M   'P 1'
#
loop_
_entity.id
_entity.type
_entity.pdbx_description
1 polymer ?
#
loop_
_entity_poly.entity_id
_entity_poly.type
_entity_poly.pdbx_seq_one_letter_code
_entity_poly.pdbx_strand_id
1 'polypeptide(L)'
;MKKLLIGLFILVLVMVVYIWKSNSDRDARQEALAIQTEQHNNEMAKLEAGKQAKLEKQTKDKINEEQARLSDEKNKENLNIALAEAAVKTQLVDPDSAKFQNQKGNCGEVNSKNKFGGYVGYSRYVFLTSDNMVAIESNSSDSIWPTSVMNELWSKHCS
;
A
#
# COMPACT_ATOMS: atom_id res chain seq x y z
N MET A 1 -74.31 -43.56 39.21
CA MET A 1 -73.49 -43.66 37.98
C MET A 1 -73.45 -42.38 37.14
N LYS A 2 -74.61 -41.78 36.76
CA LYS A 2 -74.64 -40.53 35.94
C LYS A 2 -73.82 -39.35 36.50
N LYS A 3 -73.81 -39.08 37.82
CA LYS A 3 -73.06 -37.94 38.40
C LYS A 3 -71.52 -38.10 38.39
N LEU A 4 -71.01 -39.34 38.46
CA LEU A 4 -69.57 -39.66 38.34
C LEU A 4 -69.07 -39.45 36.91
N LEU A 5 -69.87 -39.86 35.91
CA LEU A 5 -69.58 -39.62 34.49
C LEU A 5 -69.53 -38.13 34.16
N ILE A 6 -70.43 -37.33 34.73
CA ILE A 6 -70.44 -35.87 34.55
C ILE A 6 -69.16 -35.23 35.15
N GLY A 7 -68.75 -35.65 36.35
CA GLY A 7 -67.52 -35.14 36.98
C GLY A 7 -66.25 -35.46 36.19
N LEU A 8 -66.14 -36.68 35.64
CA LEU A 8 -65.03 -37.07 34.76
C LEU A 8 -65.00 -36.25 33.47
N PHE A 9 -66.17 -35.99 32.87
CA PHE A 9 -66.26 -35.19 31.66
C PHE A 9 -65.79 -33.74 31.89
N ILE A 10 -66.15 -33.14 33.02
CA ILE A 10 -65.68 -31.81 33.42
C ILE A 10 -64.16 -31.80 33.60
N LEU A 11 -63.59 -32.82 34.25
CA LEU A 11 -62.13 -32.94 34.42
C LEU A 11 -61.39 -33.04 33.09
N VAL A 12 -61.91 -33.82 32.15
CA VAL A 12 -61.34 -33.95 30.80
C VAL A 12 -61.40 -32.61 30.06
N LEU A 13 -62.52 -31.89 30.13
CA LEU A 13 -62.65 -30.57 29.51
C LEU A 13 -61.66 -29.55 30.09
N VAL A 14 -61.47 -29.53 31.41
CA VAL A 14 -60.49 -28.65 32.06
C VAL A 14 -59.06 -28.98 31.60
N MET A 15 -58.71 -30.26 31.49
CA MET A 15 -57.39 -30.67 30.97
C MET A 15 -57.19 -30.29 29.50
N VAL A 16 -58.21 -30.42 28.65
CA VAL A 16 -58.15 -30.01 27.23
C VAL A 16 -57.93 -28.50 27.11
N VAL A 17 -58.65 -27.69 27.89
CA VAL A 17 -58.47 -26.22 27.92
C VAL A 17 -57.07 -25.84 28.39
N TYR A 18 -56.54 -26.51 29.41
CA TYR A 18 -55.20 -26.26 29.93
C TYR A 18 -54.10 -26.63 28.91
N ILE A 19 -54.24 -27.77 28.23
CA ILE A 19 -53.30 -28.21 27.18
C ILE A 19 -53.34 -27.25 25.99
N TRP A 20 -54.53 -26.83 25.55
CA TRP A 20 -54.67 -25.89 24.44
C TRP A 20 -54.06 -24.51 24.75
N LYS A 21 -54.33 -24.00 25.96
CA LYS A 21 -53.72 -22.75 26.45
C LYS A 21 -52.19 -22.85 26.56
N SER A 22 -51.68 -23.95 27.10
CA SER A 22 -50.23 -24.21 27.22
C SER A 22 -49.55 -24.32 25.86
N ASN A 23 -50.18 -24.96 24.88
CA ASN A 23 -49.65 -25.05 23.52
C ASN A 23 -49.65 -23.67 22.83
N SER A 24 -50.73 -22.90 22.96
CA SER A 24 -50.82 -21.53 22.43
C SER A 24 -49.79 -20.58 23.05
N ASP A 25 -49.54 -20.68 24.37
CA ASP A 25 -48.52 -19.89 25.06
C ASP A 25 -47.08 -20.29 24.62
N ARG A 26 -46.84 -21.53 24.17
CA ARG A 26 -45.55 -21.97 23.61
C ARG A 26 -45.32 -21.43 22.21
N ASP A 27 -46.33 -21.44 21.34
CA ASP A 27 -46.25 -20.92 19.98
C ASP A 27 -45.94 -19.41 20.01
N ALA A 28 -46.65 -18.65 20.86
CA ALA A 28 -46.38 -17.22 21.06
C ALA A 28 -44.96 -16.90 21.54
N ARG A 29 -44.35 -17.77 22.38
CA ARG A 29 -42.95 -17.62 22.83
C ARG A 29 -41.96 -17.97 21.72
N GLN A 30 -42.26 -18.95 20.87
CA GLN A 30 -41.42 -19.29 19.72
C GLN A 30 -41.41 -18.17 18.69
N GLU A 31 -42.57 -17.56 18.41
CA GLU A 31 -42.68 -16.38 17.53
C GLU A 31 -41.91 -15.17 18.10
N ALA A 32 -42.07 -14.88 19.40
CA ALA A 32 -41.34 -13.80 20.05
C ALA A 32 -39.81 -14.01 20.02
N LEU A 33 -39.34 -15.25 20.24
CA LEU A 33 -37.92 -15.60 20.13
C LEU A 33 -37.40 -15.46 18.70
N ALA A 34 -38.19 -15.85 17.70
CA ALA A 34 -37.83 -15.73 16.29
C ALA A 34 -37.67 -14.25 15.89
N ILE A 35 -38.62 -13.39 16.28
CA ILE A 35 -38.54 -11.94 16.06
C ILE A 35 -37.32 -11.34 16.76
N GLN A 36 -37.07 -11.72 18.01
CA GLN A 36 -35.90 -11.23 18.76
C GLN A 36 -34.58 -11.67 18.10
N THR A 37 -34.53 -12.91 17.61
CA THR A 37 -33.37 -13.47 16.89
C THR A 37 -33.15 -12.72 15.58
N GLU A 38 -34.22 -12.43 14.84
CA GLU A 38 -34.15 -11.64 13.61
C GLU A 38 -33.68 -10.21 13.87
N GLN A 39 -34.23 -9.54 14.89
CA GLN A 39 -33.79 -8.20 15.30
C GLN A 39 -32.30 -8.18 15.68
N HIS A 40 -31.88 -9.15 16.48
CA HIS A 40 -30.49 -9.30 16.87
C HIS A 40 -29.58 -9.54 15.65
N ASN A 41 -29.97 -10.44 14.75
CA ASN A 41 -29.22 -10.71 13.52
C ASN A 41 -29.13 -9.46 12.62
N ASN A 42 -30.21 -8.69 12.49
CA ASN A 42 -30.24 -7.45 11.74
C ASN A 42 -29.35 -6.36 12.36
N GLU A 43 -29.30 -6.27 13.69
CA GLU A 43 -28.42 -5.36 14.42
C GLU A 43 -26.94 -5.74 14.23
N MET A 44 -26.63 -7.03 14.33
CA MET A 44 -25.28 -7.56 14.10
C MET A 44 -24.83 -7.29 12.65
N ALA A 45 -25.69 -7.55 11.66
CA ALA A 45 -25.39 -7.27 10.26
C ALA A 45 -25.10 -5.78 9.99
N LYS A 46 -25.86 -4.88 10.62
CA LYS A 46 -25.60 -3.42 10.52
C LYS A 46 -24.27 -3.04 11.17
N LEU A 47 -23.95 -3.62 12.33
CA LEU A 47 -22.70 -3.36 13.03
C LEU A 47 -21.49 -3.85 12.21
N GLU A 48 -21.59 -5.04 11.62
CA GLU A 48 -20.56 -5.62 10.75
C GLU A 48 -20.35 -4.78 9.50
N ALA A 49 -21.42 -4.40 8.79
CA ALA A 49 -21.34 -3.51 7.64
C ALA A 49 -20.67 -2.16 7.99
N GLY A 50 -21.01 -1.58 9.15
CA GLY A 50 -20.40 -0.33 9.62
C GLY A 50 -18.92 -0.48 10.00
N LYS A 51 -18.54 -1.60 10.63
CA LYS A 51 -17.14 -1.92 10.93
C LYS A 51 -16.34 -2.13 9.65
N GLN A 52 -16.90 -2.86 8.69
CA GLN A 52 -16.27 -3.13 7.40
C GLN A 52 -16.07 -1.83 6.61
N ALA A 53 -17.09 -0.97 6.50
CA ALA A 53 -16.95 0.32 5.84
C ALA A 53 -15.90 1.22 6.50
N LYS A 54 -15.81 1.22 7.84
CA LYS A 54 -14.75 1.95 8.57
C LYS A 54 -13.37 1.35 8.29
N LEU A 55 -13.25 0.03 8.30
CA LEU A 55 -11.99 -0.67 8.03
C LEU A 55 -11.50 -0.42 6.61
N GLU A 56 -12.40 -0.49 5.62
CA GLU A 56 -12.10 -0.19 4.22
C GLU A 56 -11.67 1.26 4.04
N LYS A 57 -12.37 2.22 4.68
CA LYS A 57 -11.99 3.62 4.65
C LYS A 57 -10.61 3.85 5.28
N GLN A 58 -10.37 3.31 6.47
CA GLN A 58 -9.07 3.41 7.15
C GLN A 58 -7.95 2.77 6.32
N THR A 59 -8.22 1.63 5.68
CA THR A 59 -7.25 0.95 4.82
C THR A 59 -6.94 1.80 3.59
N LYS A 60 -7.96 2.38 2.97
CA LYS A 60 -7.78 3.27 1.81
C LYS A 60 -7.03 4.56 2.18
N ASP A 61 -7.33 5.15 3.33
CA ASP A 61 -6.63 6.35 3.82
C ASP A 61 -5.15 6.03 4.05
N LYS A 62 -4.83 4.90 4.70
CA LYS A 62 -3.44 4.44 4.88
C LYS A 62 -2.71 4.16 3.57
N ILE A 63 -3.38 3.52 2.61
CA ILE A 63 -2.81 3.26 1.28
C ILE A 63 -2.52 4.57 0.56
N ASN A 64 -3.45 5.54 0.60
CA ASN A 64 -3.28 6.83 -0.03
C ASN A 64 -2.13 7.64 0.62
N GLU A 65 -2.04 7.64 1.95
CA GLU A 65 -0.94 8.28 2.69
C GLU A 65 0.42 7.67 2.35
N GLU A 66 0.51 6.34 2.31
CA GLU A 66 1.74 5.65 1.92
C GLU A 66 2.10 5.92 0.46
N GLN A 67 1.11 5.88 -0.43
CA GLN A 67 1.31 6.20 -1.85
C GLN A 67 1.80 7.64 -2.04
N ALA A 68 1.28 8.60 -1.26
CA ALA A 68 1.76 9.98 -1.27
C ALA A 68 3.23 10.06 -0.85
N ARG A 69 3.62 9.37 0.24
CA ARG A 69 5.02 9.32 0.71
C ARG A 69 5.97 8.73 -0.33
N LEU A 70 5.59 7.61 -0.94
CA LEU A 70 6.36 6.97 -2.02
C LEU A 70 6.50 7.90 -3.23
N SER A 71 5.42 8.62 -3.58
CA SER A 71 5.46 9.57 -4.69
C SER A 71 6.38 10.76 -4.39
N ASP A 72 6.39 11.26 -3.15
CA ASP A 72 7.27 12.35 -2.73
C ASP A 72 8.74 11.93 -2.73
N GLU A 73 9.04 10.73 -2.24
CA GLU A 73 10.39 10.16 -2.30
C GLU A 73 10.85 9.97 -3.75
N LYS A 74 9.98 9.43 -4.62
CA LYS A 74 10.28 9.27 -6.04
C LYS A 74 10.51 10.61 -6.73
N ASN A 75 9.73 11.63 -6.40
CA ASN A 75 9.90 12.97 -6.94
C ASN A 75 11.24 13.57 -6.51
N LYS A 76 11.65 13.40 -5.24
CA LYS A 76 12.98 13.83 -4.75
C LYS A 76 14.11 13.09 -5.47
N GLU A 77 13.98 11.78 -5.68
CA GLU A 77 14.94 11.00 -6.44
C GLU A 77 15.08 11.51 -7.88
N ASN A 78 13.95 11.74 -8.57
CA ASN A 78 13.94 12.25 -9.93
C ASN A 78 14.54 13.66 -10.03
N LEU A 79 14.31 14.52 -9.02
CA LEU A 79 14.94 15.83 -8.94
C LEU A 79 16.46 15.73 -8.80
N ASN A 80 16.94 14.82 -7.95
CA ASN A 80 18.37 14.55 -7.78
C ASN A 80 19.00 14.05 -9.10
N ILE A 81 18.31 13.15 -9.81
CA ILE A 81 18.75 12.68 -11.13
C ILE A 81 18.85 13.85 -12.11
N ALA A 82 17.83 14.69 -12.21
CA ALA A 82 17.83 15.83 -13.12
C ALA A 82 18.96 16.84 -12.81
N LEU A 83 19.24 17.08 -11.52
CA LEU A 83 20.34 17.93 -11.09
C LEU A 83 21.70 17.31 -11.44
N ALA A 84 21.86 16.01 -11.21
CA ALA A 84 23.07 15.29 -11.56
C ALA A 84 23.32 15.29 -13.08
N GLU A 85 22.28 15.03 -13.90
CA GLU A 85 22.38 15.13 -15.36
C GLU A 85 22.82 16.52 -15.81
N ALA A 86 22.21 17.57 -15.25
CA ALA A 86 22.57 18.94 -15.58
C ALA A 86 24.02 19.26 -15.22
N ALA A 87 24.47 18.84 -14.04
CA ALA A 87 25.84 19.03 -13.60
C ALA A 87 26.84 18.25 -14.46
N VAL A 88 26.54 16.98 -14.76
CA VAL A 88 27.40 16.11 -15.60
C VAL A 88 27.56 16.71 -16.99
N LYS A 89 26.46 17.18 -17.59
CA LYS A 89 26.47 17.83 -18.91
C LYS A 89 27.48 18.97 -19.01
N THR A 90 27.74 19.73 -17.92
CA THR A 90 28.72 20.82 -17.94
C THR A 90 30.16 20.37 -18.14
N GLN A 91 30.48 19.10 -17.86
CA GLN A 91 31.82 18.53 -18.02
C GLN A 91 32.02 17.74 -19.33
N LEU A 92 30.95 17.52 -20.10
CA LEU A 92 31.01 16.75 -21.34
C LEU A 92 31.48 17.61 -22.51
N VAL A 93 32.16 16.99 -23.47
CA VAL A 93 32.61 17.67 -24.69
C VAL A 93 31.41 18.07 -25.58
N ASP A 94 30.42 17.17 -25.70
CA ASP A 94 29.17 17.40 -26.42
C ASP A 94 27.99 17.07 -25.48
N PRO A 95 27.51 18.07 -24.71
CA PRO A 95 26.43 17.89 -23.73
C PRO A 95 25.10 17.45 -24.34
N ASP A 96 24.81 17.87 -25.57
CA ASP A 96 23.55 17.57 -26.26
C ASP A 96 23.49 16.12 -26.73
N SER A 97 24.65 15.50 -26.94
CA SER A 97 24.76 14.08 -27.24
C SER A 97 24.66 13.15 -26.03
N ALA A 98 24.59 13.70 -24.81
CA ALA A 98 24.69 12.93 -23.58
C ALA A 98 23.54 11.90 -23.45
N LYS A 99 23.91 10.65 -23.17
CA LYS A 99 23.00 9.56 -22.87
C LYS A 99 23.29 9.06 -21.48
N PHE A 100 22.26 9.00 -20.65
CA PHE A 100 22.35 8.55 -19.27
C PHE A 100 21.66 7.20 -19.10
N GLN A 101 22.23 6.34 -18.26
CA GLN A 101 21.63 5.06 -17.89
C GLN A 101 22.02 4.68 -16.46
N ASN A 102 21.33 3.66 -15.90
CA ASN A 102 21.58 3.13 -14.56
C ASN A 102 21.61 4.22 -13.47
N GLN A 103 20.73 5.20 -13.59
CA GLN A 103 20.69 6.37 -12.70
C GLN A 103 19.97 6.04 -11.39
N LYS A 104 20.58 6.41 -10.27
CA LYS A 104 20.03 6.29 -8.92
C LYS A 104 20.46 7.52 -8.12
N GLY A 105 19.53 8.45 -7.91
CA GLY A 105 19.81 9.73 -7.27
C GLY A 105 20.92 10.51 -8.01
N ASN A 106 22.06 10.70 -7.36
CA ASN A 106 23.18 11.50 -7.90
C ASN A 106 24.23 10.69 -8.67
N CYS A 107 23.98 9.40 -8.88
CA CYS A 107 24.93 8.50 -9.51
C CYS A 107 24.33 7.85 -10.75
N GLY A 108 25.18 7.47 -11.69
CA GLY A 108 24.76 6.75 -12.87
C GLY A 108 25.90 6.56 -13.86
N GLU A 109 25.54 6.27 -15.10
CA GLU A 109 26.49 6.16 -16.20
C GLU A 109 26.13 7.15 -17.31
N VAL A 110 27.14 7.74 -17.91
CA VAL A 110 26.99 8.71 -19.00
C VAL A 110 27.87 8.35 -20.19
N ASN A 111 27.33 8.52 -21.39
CA ASN A 111 28.08 8.43 -22.64
C ASN A 111 27.82 9.70 -23.46
N SER A 112 28.87 10.24 -24.07
CA SER A 112 28.78 11.42 -24.93
C SER A 112 29.78 11.35 -26.08
N LYS A 113 29.57 12.17 -27.10
CA LYS A 113 30.50 12.29 -28.21
C LYS A 113 31.75 13.04 -27.78
N ASN A 114 32.89 12.57 -28.29
CA ASN A 114 34.16 13.29 -28.19
C ASN A 114 34.27 14.42 -29.23
N LYS A 115 35.41 15.11 -29.26
CA LYS A 115 35.69 16.20 -30.21
C LYS A 115 35.64 15.79 -31.70
N PHE A 116 35.72 14.48 -31.98
CA PHE A 116 35.62 13.92 -33.33
C PHE A 116 34.21 13.41 -33.66
N GLY A 117 33.23 13.63 -32.78
CA GLY A 117 31.82 13.26 -33.00
C GLY A 117 31.47 11.80 -32.70
N GLY A 118 32.42 11.00 -32.21
CA GLY A 118 32.22 9.59 -31.86
C GLY A 118 31.92 9.39 -30.38
N TYR A 119 31.00 8.47 -30.05
CA TYR A 119 30.74 8.06 -28.67
C TYR A 119 31.91 7.25 -28.11
N VAL A 120 32.31 7.54 -26.87
CA VAL A 120 33.47 6.92 -26.23
C VAL A 120 33.13 5.73 -25.32
N GLY A 121 31.84 5.49 -25.09
CA GLY A 121 31.36 4.46 -24.17
C GLY A 121 30.76 5.07 -22.91
N TYR A 122 30.06 4.23 -22.13
CA TYR A 122 29.50 4.66 -20.86
C TYR A 122 30.59 4.69 -19.79
N SER A 123 30.70 5.81 -19.10
CA SER A 123 31.53 6.00 -17.90
C SER A 123 30.63 6.25 -16.71
N ARG A 124 30.99 5.68 -15.55
CA ARG A 124 30.31 6.00 -14.29
C ARG A 124 30.53 7.46 -13.93
N TYR A 125 29.53 8.07 -13.32
CA TYR A 125 29.63 9.39 -12.73
C TYR A 125 29.04 9.43 -11.32
N VAL A 126 29.54 10.35 -10.51
CA VAL A 126 29.02 10.67 -9.18
C VAL A 126 28.92 12.18 -9.05
N PHE A 127 27.74 12.68 -8.74
CA PHE A 127 27.52 14.09 -8.40
C PHE A 127 27.52 14.30 -6.88
N LEU A 128 28.54 14.99 -6.39
CA LEU A 128 28.70 15.36 -4.99
C LEU A 128 28.02 16.71 -4.76
N THR A 129 26.77 16.66 -4.30
CA THR A 129 25.94 17.86 -4.06
C THR A 129 26.50 18.79 -2.99
N SER A 130 27.26 18.28 -2.01
CA SER A 130 27.90 19.08 -0.96
C SER A 130 28.89 20.10 -1.53
N ASP A 131 29.68 19.67 -2.50
CA ASP A 131 30.82 20.41 -3.05
C ASP A 131 30.55 20.90 -4.48
N ASN A 132 29.34 20.66 -4.99
CA ASN A 132 28.93 20.91 -6.37
C ASN A 132 29.93 20.35 -7.39
N MET A 133 30.43 19.14 -7.13
CA MET A 133 31.49 18.50 -7.91
C MET A 133 30.95 17.28 -8.64
N VAL A 134 31.31 17.12 -9.91
CA VAL A 134 31.03 15.89 -10.67
C VAL A 134 32.33 15.14 -10.88
N ALA A 135 32.34 13.87 -10.49
CA ALA A 135 33.37 12.91 -10.84
C ALA A 135 32.88 12.05 -12.01
N ILE A 136 33.64 11.99 -13.11
CA ILE A 136 33.34 11.12 -14.26
C ILE A 136 34.54 10.19 -14.44
N GLU A 137 34.28 8.89 -14.45
CA GLU A 137 35.31 7.87 -14.56
C GLU A 137 36.05 7.97 -15.89
N SER A 138 37.38 7.96 -15.82
CA SER A 138 38.23 7.90 -17.00
C SER A 138 39.47 7.07 -16.73
N ASN A 139 39.81 6.25 -17.74
CA ASN A 139 40.98 5.38 -17.75
C ASN A 139 42.23 6.06 -18.31
N SER A 140 42.18 7.38 -18.55
CA SER A 140 43.36 8.15 -18.94
C SER A 140 44.35 8.22 -17.77
N SER A 141 45.65 8.14 -18.06
CA SER A 141 46.72 8.31 -17.07
C SER A 141 46.65 9.64 -16.32
N ASP A 142 46.06 10.65 -16.95
CA ASP A 142 45.97 12.01 -16.43
C ASP A 142 44.59 12.29 -15.81
N SER A 143 43.75 11.27 -15.68
CA SER A 143 42.42 11.37 -15.10
C SER A 143 42.50 11.69 -13.60
N ILE A 144 41.74 12.69 -13.17
CA ILE A 144 41.53 13.00 -11.75
C ILE A 144 40.65 11.91 -11.09
N TRP A 145 39.89 11.17 -11.88
CA TRP A 145 38.93 10.15 -11.44
C TRP A 145 39.25 8.78 -12.09
N PRO A 146 40.39 8.16 -11.76
CA PRO A 146 40.69 6.81 -12.20
C PRO A 146 39.74 5.79 -11.56
N THR A 147 39.63 4.60 -12.15
CA THR A 147 38.73 3.53 -11.67
C THR A 147 38.87 3.20 -10.19
N SER A 148 40.08 3.23 -9.62
CA SER A 148 40.29 2.97 -8.19
C SER A 148 39.57 3.99 -7.31
N VAL A 149 39.74 5.28 -7.59
CA VAL A 149 39.08 6.38 -6.87
C VAL A 149 37.57 6.34 -7.11
N MET A 150 37.15 6.08 -8.35
CA MET A 150 35.73 5.95 -8.67
C MET A 150 35.06 4.81 -7.89
N ASN A 151 35.72 3.66 -7.72
CA ASN A 151 35.18 2.56 -6.93
C ASN A 151 34.94 2.97 -5.47
N GLU A 152 35.88 3.70 -4.87
CA GLU A 152 35.72 4.21 -3.50
C GLU A 152 34.57 5.21 -3.41
N LEU A 153 34.52 6.20 -4.30
CA LEU A 153 33.43 7.19 -4.35
C LEU A 153 32.07 6.54 -4.55
N TRP A 154 31.97 5.60 -5.49
CA TRP A 154 30.75 4.88 -5.80
C TRP A 154 30.26 4.08 -4.58
N SER A 155 31.15 3.36 -3.91
CA SER A 155 30.80 2.59 -2.71
C SER A 155 30.26 3.46 -1.58
N LYS A 156 30.76 4.69 -1.45
CA LYS A 156 30.41 5.62 -0.39
C LYS A 156 29.12 6.40 -0.68
N HIS A 157 28.86 6.74 -1.94
CA HIS A 157 27.80 7.69 -2.32
C HIS A 157 26.65 7.09 -3.14
N CYS A 158 26.82 5.90 -3.73
CA CYS A 158 25.89 5.34 -4.71
C CYS A 158 25.28 3.98 -4.31
N SER A 159 25.64 3.46 -3.12
CA SER A 159 25.14 2.20 -2.56
C SER A 159 23.73 2.35 -2.00
#